data_AF-A0A2A2KJ83-F1
#
_entry.id   AF-A0A2A2KJ83-F1
#
_cell.length_a   1.000
_cell.length_b   1.000
_cell.length_c   1.000
_cell.angle_alpha   90.00
_cell.angle_beta   90.00
_cell.angle_gamma   90.00
#
_symmetry.space_group_name_H-M   'P 1'
#
loop_
_entity.id
_entity.type
_entity.pdbx_description
1 polymer ?
#
loop_
_entity_poly.entity_id
_entity_poly.type
_entity_poly.pdbx_seq_one_letter_code
_entity_poly.pdbx_strand_id
1 'polypeptide(L)'
;MVYIGIDLGTTYSCVAIIENGRPVAIHNDDGRNTLPSVVAFDDDEILVGNPALDCNTDMTNILYVPAMFHPDQTAATKKAIELAGLKLKYLLQEPTAAAIAYNEKKRLGNSKLLVFDFGGGYDIYKKPKLLKRLRIECRKAKESLSFSNKPINVHLDINDDYEINVKLTKEKLNELCSDLIRKSINYTDRALNMAKLSANNIDNVILVGGSTRIPEVQQKMASKFGKDKLKFDINPDEAVAYGAAIVANAIEV
;
A
#
# COMPACT_ATOMS: atom_id res chain seq x y z
N MET A 1 20.09 -20.58 4.14
CA MET A 1 19.08 -20.41 3.06
C MET A 1 18.60 -18.96 3.16
N VAL A 2 18.40 -18.22 2.05
CA VAL A 2 17.94 -16.81 2.14
C VAL A 2 16.42 -16.80 2.14
N TYR A 3 15.83 -16.16 3.14
CA TYR A 3 14.39 -15.99 3.27
C TYR A 3 13.99 -14.57 2.89
N ILE A 4 12.93 -14.47 2.09
CA ILE A 4 12.48 -13.22 1.49
C ILE A 4 11.05 -12.96 1.96
N GLY A 5 10.80 -11.78 2.53
CA GLY A 5 9.48 -11.23 2.78
C GLY A 5 9.01 -10.45 1.56
N ILE A 6 7.84 -10.79 1.03
CA ILE A 6 7.25 -10.12 -0.14
C ILE A 6 5.90 -9.55 0.27
N ASP A 7 5.75 -8.24 0.14
CA ASP A 7 4.48 -7.53 0.13
C ASP A 7 4.01 -7.43 -1.33
N LEU A 8 2.92 -8.12 -1.67
CA LEU A 8 2.29 -8.08 -2.99
C LEU A 8 1.13 -7.09 -2.98
N GLY A 9 1.45 -5.82 -2.79
CA GLY A 9 0.45 -4.77 -2.69
C GLY A 9 -0.26 -4.51 -4.03
N THR A 10 -1.46 -3.94 -3.94
CA THR A 10 -2.33 -3.66 -5.10
C THR A 10 -1.76 -2.66 -6.10
N THR A 11 -0.98 -1.69 -5.63
CA THR A 11 -0.39 -0.63 -6.47
C THR A 11 1.12 -0.73 -6.53
N TYR A 12 1.75 -1.10 -5.41
CA TYR A 12 3.18 -1.31 -5.30
C TYR A 12 3.44 -2.58 -4.50
N SER A 13 4.49 -3.29 -4.88
CA SER A 13 5.04 -4.41 -4.15
C SER A 13 6.37 -4.01 -3.50
N CYS A 14 6.71 -4.65 -2.39
CA CYS A 14 7.96 -4.43 -1.65
C CYS A 14 8.57 -5.79 -1.30
N VAL A 15 9.90 -5.86 -1.32
CA VAL A 15 10.65 -7.09 -1.00
C VAL A 15 11.67 -6.76 0.08
N ALA A 16 11.78 -7.62 1.10
CA ALA A 16 12.74 -7.47 2.18
C ALA A 16 13.41 -8.80 2.54
N ILE A 17 14.63 -8.71 3.06
CA ILE A 17 15.41 -9.84 3.58
C ILE A 17 15.93 -9.51 4.98
N ILE A 18 16.43 -10.52 5.70
CA ILE A 18 17.16 -10.29 6.95
C ILE A 18 18.66 -10.16 6.66
N GLU A 19 19.24 -9.03 7.03
CA GLU A 19 20.68 -8.79 7.04
C GLU A 19 21.14 -8.40 8.44
N ASN A 20 22.18 -9.04 8.96
CA ASN A 20 22.73 -8.77 10.30
C ASN A 20 21.66 -8.77 11.41
N GLY A 21 20.68 -9.67 11.31
CA GLY A 21 19.58 -9.81 12.26
C GLY A 21 18.50 -8.72 12.16
N ARG A 22 18.45 -7.94 11.08
CA ARG A 22 17.43 -6.90 10.86
C ARG A 22 16.81 -7.00 9.47
N PRO A 23 15.51 -6.68 9.32
CA PRO A 23 14.90 -6.57 8.00
C PRO A 23 15.44 -5.38 7.23
N VAL A 24 15.79 -5.59 5.96
CA VAL A 24 16.28 -4.59 5.00
C VAL A 24 15.52 -4.77 3.70
N ALA A 25 15.01 -3.66 3.14
CA ALA A 25 14.29 -3.67 1.86
C ALA A 25 15.29 -3.80 0.71
N ILE A 26 14.93 -4.59 -0.30
CA ILE A 26 15.75 -4.74 -1.51
C ILE A 26 15.44 -3.57 -2.45
N HIS A 27 16.48 -2.84 -2.86
CA HIS A 27 16.36 -1.80 -3.88
C HIS A 27 16.11 -2.43 -5.26
N ASN A 28 15.17 -1.86 -6.02
CA ASN A 28 15.04 -2.15 -7.44
C ASN A 28 16.12 -1.44 -8.27
N ASP A 29 16.17 -1.72 -9.58
CA ASP A 29 17.16 -1.16 -10.50
C ASP A 29 17.15 0.38 -10.56
N ASP A 30 16.02 1.00 -10.19
CA ASP A 30 15.85 2.46 -10.09
C ASP A 30 16.21 3.02 -8.70
N GLY A 31 16.76 2.20 -7.81
CA GLY A 31 17.17 2.57 -6.45
C GLY A 31 16.03 2.79 -5.46
N ARG A 32 14.80 2.36 -5.78
CA ARG A 32 13.62 2.48 -4.91
C ARG A 32 13.31 1.16 -4.20
N ASN A 33 12.70 1.25 -3.01
CA ASN A 33 12.35 0.08 -2.19
C ASN A 33 11.02 -0.57 -2.59
N THR A 34 10.25 0.09 -3.45
CA THR A 34 8.95 -0.39 -3.93
C THR A 34 8.91 -0.41 -5.46
N LEU A 35 8.23 -1.41 -6.00
CA LEU A 35 8.04 -1.60 -7.44
C LEU A 35 6.56 -1.52 -7.78
N PRO A 36 6.12 -0.81 -8.83
CA PRO A 36 4.72 -0.83 -9.24
C PRO A 36 4.22 -2.27 -9.50
N SER A 37 3.03 -2.61 -9.01
CA SER A 37 2.40 -3.91 -9.24
C SER A 37 1.70 -3.94 -10.60
N VAL A 38 2.49 -3.81 -11.68
CA VAL A 38 2.01 -3.73 -13.06
C VAL A 38 2.83 -4.67 -13.93
N VAL A 39 2.15 -5.39 -14.82
CA VAL A 39 2.74 -6.21 -15.88
C VAL A 39 2.18 -5.72 -17.20
N ALA A 40 3.03 -5.58 -18.21
CA ALA A 40 2.63 -5.26 -19.58
C ALA A 40 3.27 -6.24 -20.55
N PHE A 41 2.55 -6.55 -21.64
CA PHE A 41 3.03 -7.38 -22.73
C PHE A 41 3.32 -6.46 -23.90
N ASP A 42 4.57 -6.43 -24.35
CA ASP A 42 5.02 -5.64 -25.50
C ASP A 42 5.63 -6.58 -26.54
N ASP A 43 4.86 -6.90 -27.59
CA ASP A 43 5.14 -7.88 -28.64
C ASP A 43 5.80 -9.19 -28.15
N ASP A 44 7.13 -9.21 -27.98
CA ASP A 44 7.93 -10.37 -27.57
C ASP A 44 8.44 -10.33 -26.11
N GLU A 45 8.14 -9.27 -25.35
CA GLU A 45 8.65 -9.06 -24.00
C GLU A 45 7.54 -8.88 -22.96
N ILE A 46 7.78 -9.43 -21.75
CA ILE A 46 6.96 -9.18 -20.56
C ILE A 46 7.68 -8.12 -19.73
N LEU A 47 7.10 -6.93 -19.68
CA LEU A 47 7.56 -5.83 -18.84
C LEU A 47 6.91 -5.96 -17.46
N VAL A 48 7.67 -5.70 -16.40
CA VAL A 48 7.18 -5.71 -15.00
C VAL A 48 7.65 -4.47 -14.27
N GLY A 49 6.79 -3.84 -13.48
CA GLY A 49 7.18 -2.69 -12.64
C GLY A 49 7.24 -1.37 -13.40
N ASN A 50 8.31 -0.59 -13.22
CA ASN A 50 8.45 0.73 -13.85
C ASN A 50 8.43 0.65 -15.39
N PRO A 51 9.14 -0.28 -16.06
CA PRO A 51 9.03 -0.48 -17.52
C PRO A 51 7.58 -0.71 -17.99
N ALA A 52 6.81 -1.50 -17.25
CA ALA A 52 5.39 -1.76 -17.55
C ALA A 52 4.50 -0.54 -17.30
N LEU A 53 4.83 0.27 -16.28
CA LEU A 53 4.10 1.50 -16.00
C LEU A 53 4.32 2.53 -17.10
N ASP A 54 5.55 2.64 -17.58
CA ASP A 54 6.01 3.66 -18.52
C ASP A 54 5.74 3.28 -19.99
N CYS A 55 5.55 2.00 -20.30
CA CYS A 55 5.12 1.57 -21.62
C CYS A 55 3.69 2.09 -21.94
N ASN A 56 3.51 2.59 -23.16
CA ASN A 56 2.29 3.27 -23.62
C ASN A 56 1.20 2.29 -24.10
N THR A 57 1.23 1.05 -23.58
CA THR A 57 0.44 -0.10 -24.03
C THR A 57 -1.02 -0.03 -23.54
N ASP A 58 -1.95 -0.59 -24.33
CA ASP A 58 -3.38 -0.59 -24.03
C ASP A 58 -3.68 -1.52 -22.84
N MET A 59 -4.30 -0.98 -21.77
CA MET A 59 -4.42 -1.65 -20.47
C MET A 59 -5.50 -2.75 -20.42
N THR A 60 -6.01 -3.20 -21.55
CA THR A 60 -7.02 -4.28 -21.64
C THR A 60 -6.50 -5.65 -21.17
N ASN A 61 -5.20 -5.81 -20.90
CA ASN A 61 -4.56 -7.08 -20.54
C ASN A 61 -3.79 -7.08 -19.18
N ILE A 62 -4.16 -6.24 -18.20
CA ILE A 62 -3.49 -6.20 -16.88
C ILE A 62 -4.30 -6.95 -15.82
N LEU A 63 -3.66 -7.91 -15.14
CA LEU A 63 -4.24 -8.70 -14.05
C LEU A 63 -4.00 -8.01 -12.70
N TYR A 64 -5.05 -7.76 -11.91
CA TYR A 64 -5.01 -7.07 -10.61
C TYR A 64 -5.41 -8.01 -9.47
N VAL A 65 -4.76 -7.90 -8.29
CA VAL A 65 -5.05 -8.74 -7.12
C VAL A 65 -5.24 -7.86 -5.86
N PRO A 66 -6.46 -7.80 -5.26
CA PRO A 66 -6.76 -6.94 -4.12
C PRO A 66 -6.39 -7.50 -2.73
N ALA A 67 -6.11 -6.57 -1.82
CA ALA A 67 -5.85 -6.75 -0.39
C ALA A 67 -7.15 -7.06 0.39
N MET A 68 -7.69 -8.25 0.19
CA MET A 68 -8.53 -8.98 1.15
C MET A 68 -8.86 -10.32 0.53
N PHE A 69 -8.12 -11.37 0.86
CA PHE A 69 -8.34 -12.66 0.22
C PHE A 69 -9.56 -13.39 0.77
N HIS A 70 -10.57 -13.52 -0.09
CA HIS A 70 -11.43 -14.70 -0.08
C HIS A 70 -10.58 -15.97 -0.30
N PRO A 71 -11.04 -17.17 0.12
CA PRO A 71 -10.32 -18.41 -0.09
C PRO A 71 -9.85 -18.62 -1.53
N ASP A 72 -10.65 -18.19 -2.51
CA ASP A 72 -10.34 -18.29 -3.94
C ASP A 72 -9.15 -17.41 -4.35
N GLN A 73 -9.03 -16.21 -3.78
CA GLN A 73 -7.91 -15.31 -4.06
C GLN A 73 -6.62 -15.77 -3.35
N THR A 74 -6.76 -16.38 -2.16
CA THR A 74 -5.64 -17.08 -1.50
C THR A 74 -5.13 -18.21 -2.40
N ALA A 75 -6.04 -19.01 -2.97
CA ALA A 75 -5.67 -20.10 -3.87
C ALA A 75 -5.00 -19.58 -5.16
N ALA A 76 -5.54 -18.52 -5.75
CA ALA A 76 -4.95 -17.86 -6.92
C ALA A 76 -3.52 -17.37 -6.65
N THR A 77 -3.28 -16.79 -5.47
CA THR A 77 -1.95 -16.30 -5.07
C THR A 77 -0.97 -17.44 -4.84
N LYS A 78 -1.40 -18.53 -4.18
CA LYS A 78 -0.56 -19.75 -4.05
C LYS A 78 -0.16 -20.29 -5.42
N LYS A 79 -1.11 -20.34 -6.36
CA LYS A 79 -0.86 -20.79 -7.73
C LYS A 79 0.10 -19.86 -8.48
N ALA A 80 -0.04 -18.54 -8.33
CA ALA A 80 0.90 -17.58 -8.92
C ALA A 80 2.33 -17.75 -8.39
N ILE A 81 2.48 -18.01 -7.09
CA ILE A 81 3.80 -18.27 -6.45
C ILE A 81 4.42 -19.57 -6.98
N GLU A 82 3.61 -20.63 -7.11
CA GLU A 82 4.05 -21.90 -7.71
C GLU A 82 4.49 -21.73 -9.17
N LEU A 83 3.71 -21.01 -9.98
CA LEU A 83 4.03 -20.71 -11.38
C LEU A 83 5.31 -19.86 -11.52
N ALA A 84 5.60 -19.00 -10.54
CA ALA A 84 6.84 -18.22 -10.47
C ALA A 84 8.06 -19.06 -10.05
N GLY A 85 7.89 -20.38 -9.82
CA GLY A 85 8.97 -21.27 -9.38
C GLY A 85 9.40 -21.05 -7.93
N LEU A 86 8.59 -20.34 -7.13
CA LEU A 86 8.88 -20.01 -5.74
C LEU A 86 8.26 -21.05 -4.79
N LYS A 87 9.02 -21.43 -3.75
CA LYS A 87 8.51 -22.31 -2.70
C LYS A 87 7.83 -21.48 -1.62
N LEU A 88 6.50 -21.46 -1.62
CA LEU A 88 5.73 -20.80 -0.56
C LEU A 88 5.96 -21.49 0.79
N LYS A 89 6.42 -20.71 1.78
CA LYS A 89 6.57 -21.18 3.17
C LYS A 89 5.37 -20.82 4.04
N TYR A 90 4.92 -19.58 3.96
CA TYR A 90 3.82 -19.08 4.76
C TYR A 90 3.15 -17.90 4.06
N LEU A 91 1.81 -17.82 4.14
CA LEU A 91 1.07 -16.62 3.72
C LEU A 91 0.70 -15.84 4.98
N LEU A 92 1.18 -14.60 5.05
CA LEU A 92 0.96 -13.71 6.18
C LEU A 92 -0.04 -12.63 5.78
N GLN A 93 -1.01 -12.35 6.63
CA GLN A 93 -1.91 -11.21 6.40
C GLN A 93 -1.12 -9.92 6.62
N GLU A 94 -1.29 -8.95 5.71
CA GLU A 94 -0.63 -7.63 5.78
C GLU A 94 -0.71 -6.97 7.17
N PRO A 95 -1.89 -6.87 7.83
CA PRO A 95 -1.95 -6.28 9.16
C PRO A 95 -1.15 -7.05 10.22
N THR A 96 -1.06 -8.37 10.10
CA THR A 96 -0.24 -9.21 10.99
C THR A 96 1.25 -9.00 10.71
N ALA A 97 1.65 -8.93 9.43
CA ALA A 97 3.03 -8.68 9.04
C ALA A 97 3.52 -7.34 9.60
N ALA A 98 2.79 -6.26 9.36
CA ALA A 98 3.17 -4.95 9.85
C ALA A 98 3.24 -4.88 11.39
N ALA A 99 2.36 -5.57 12.11
CA ALA A 99 2.44 -5.66 13.57
C ALA A 99 3.75 -6.34 14.04
N ILE A 100 4.18 -7.40 13.35
CA ILE A 100 5.42 -8.13 13.66
C ILE A 100 6.64 -7.25 13.39
N ALA A 101 6.68 -6.56 12.24
CA ALA A 101 7.74 -5.62 11.92
C ALA A 101 7.90 -4.54 12.99
N TYR A 102 6.77 -4.00 13.45
CA TYR A 102 6.74 -2.97 14.47
C TYR A 102 7.21 -3.48 15.84
N ASN A 103 6.77 -4.67 16.24
CA ASN A 103 7.20 -5.26 17.50
C ASN A 103 8.69 -5.61 17.52
N GLU A 104 9.25 -6.14 16.42
CA GLU A 104 10.69 -6.47 16.36
C GLU A 104 11.57 -5.23 16.56
N LYS A 105 11.20 -4.12 15.92
CA LYS A 105 11.93 -2.86 16.04
C LYS A 105 11.84 -2.23 17.44
N LYS A 106 10.71 -2.40 18.13
CA LYS A 106 10.40 -1.65 19.37
C LYS A 106 10.35 -2.48 20.64
N ARG A 107 10.34 -3.81 20.56
CA ARG A 107 10.28 -4.74 21.68
C ARG A 107 9.15 -4.39 22.66
N LEU A 108 7.91 -4.41 22.16
CA LEU A 108 6.77 -3.79 22.84
C LEU A 108 6.19 -4.63 23.99
N GLY A 109 6.69 -5.84 24.25
CA GLY A 109 6.16 -6.72 25.29
C GLY A 109 4.66 -7.01 25.12
N ASN A 110 3.89 -7.04 26.21
CA ASN A 110 2.44 -7.33 26.22
C ASN A 110 1.56 -6.11 25.82
N SER A 111 1.99 -5.33 24.82
CA SER A 111 1.24 -4.16 24.33
C SER A 111 0.16 -4.53 23.32
N LYS A 112 -0.95 -3.78 23.28
CA LYS A 112 -2.03 -3.96 22.29
C LYS A 112 -1.80 -3.10 21.05
N LEU A 113 -1.72 -3.76 19.90
CA LEU A 113 -1.47 -3.15 18.59
C LEU A 113 -2.74 -3.12 17.75
N LEU A 114 -2.96 -1.98 17.08
CA LEU A 114 -3.96 -1.87 16.03
C LEU A 114 -3.29 -1.40 14.74
N VAL A 115 -3.51 -2.16 13.66
CA VAL A 115 -2.90 -1.91 12.35
C VAL A 115 -3.97 -1.46 11.35
N PHE A 116 -3.67 -0.37 10.65
CA PHE A 116 -4.51 0.17 9.58
C PHE A 116 -3.82 0.03 8.24
N ASP A 117 -4.44 -0.68 7.31
CA ASP A 117 -4.06 -0.70 5.91
C ASP A 117 -5.12 0.02 5.04
N PHE A 118 -4.64 0.83 4.09
CA PHE A 118 -5.46 1.52 3.10
C PHE A 118 -4.96 1.19 1.67
N GLY A 119 -5.32 0.00 1.19
CA GLY A 119 -5.26 -0.33 -0.23
C GLY A 119 -6.23 0.48 -1.09
N GLY A 120 -5.80 0.85 -2.29
CA GLY A 120 -6.63 1.58 -3.26
C GLY A 120 -7.20 0.65 -4.32
N GLY A 121 -8.52 0.69 -4.53
CA GLY A 121 -9.17 0.08 -5.69
C GLY A 121 -10.41 0.87 -6.08
N TYR A 122 -10.45 1.40 -7.31
CA TYR A 122 -11.71 1.67 -8.02
C TYR A 122 -11.50 1.90 -9.52
N ASP A 123 -12.37 1.29 -10.31
CA ASP A 123 -12.37 1.21 -11.78
C ASP A 123 -13.27 2.29 -12.43
N ILE A 124 -12.93 2.77 -13.63
CA ILE A 124 -13.77 3.69 -14.44
C ILE A 124 -13.41 3.60 -15.94
N TYR A 125 -14.38 3.91 -16.81
CA TYR A 125 -14.49 3.40 -18.18
C TYR A 125 -14.39 4.44 -19.32
N LYS A 126 -14.35 3.90 -20.56
CA LYS A 126 -14.58 4.45 -21.92
C LYS A 126 -13.40 5.02 -22.72
N LYS A 127 -12.29 5.43 -22.11
CA LYS A 127 -11.02 5.74 -22.82
C LYS A 127 -9.81 5.32 -21.97
N PRO A 128 -9.40 4.04 -22.00
CA PRO A 128 -8.41 3.48 -21.08
C PRO A 128 -7.08 4.26 -21.02
N LYS A 129 -6.53 4.64 -22.18
CA LYS A 129 -5.27 5.40 -22.27
C LYS A 129 -5.35 6.79 -21.64
N LEU A 130 -6.42 7.54 -21.94
CA LEU A 130 -6.61 8.88 -21.37
C LEU A 130 -6.84 8.82 -19.86
N LEU A 131 -7.59 7.82 -19.40
CA LEU A 131 -7.82 7.59 -17.99
C LEU A 131 -6.56 7.16 -17.23
N LYS A 132 -5.66 6.37 -17.85
CA LYS A 132 -4.31 6.05 -17.29
C LYS A 132 -3.55 7.33 -17.01
N ARG A 133 -3.40 8.18 -18.03
CA ARG A 133 -2.67 9.45 -17.91
C ARG A 133 -3.29 10.34 -16.84
N LEU A 134 -4.61 10.47 -16.82
CA LEU A 134 -5.32 11.21 -15.77
C LEU A 134 -5.09 10.64 -14.37
N ARG A 135 -5.15 9.31 -14.20
CA ARG A 135 -4.88 8.64 -12.91
C ARG A 135 -3.45 8.88 -12.43
N ILE A 136 -2.47 8.84 -13.33
CA ILE A 136 -1.07 9.13 -13.01
C ILE A 136 -0.93 10.56 -12.51
N GLU A 137 -1.50 11.54 -13.21
CA GLU A 137 -1.42 12.96 -12.81
C GLU A 137 -2.18 13.23 -11.50
N CYS A 138 -3.37 12.65 -11.32
CA CYS A 138 -4.09 12.68 -10.05
C CYS A 138 -3.31 12.04 -8.90
N ARG A 139 -2.61 10.93 -9.15
CA ARG A 139 -1.75 10.26 -8.15
C ARG A 139 -0.59 11.16 -7.73
N LYS A 140 0.15 11.72 -8.70
CA LYS A 140 1.26 12.66 -8.44
C LYS A 140 0.78 13.88 -7.64
N ALA A 141 -0.39 14.42 -7.99
CA ALA A 141 -1.00 15.52 -7.25
C ALA A 141 -1.36 15.12 -5.81
N LYS A 142 -2.00 13.96 -5.61
CA LYS A 142 -2.34 13.41 -4.29
C LYS A 142 -1.10 13.21 -3.41
N GLU A 143 -0.07 12.58 -3.94
CA GLU A 143 1.20 12.35 -3.24
C GLU A 143 1.83 13.68 -2.83
N SER A 144 1.91 14.64 -3.75
CA SER A 144 2.49 15.95 -3.48
C SER A 144 1.69 16.75 -2.42
N LEU A 145 0.35 16.71 -2.47
CA LEU A 145 -0.52 17.36 -1.48
C LEU A 145 -0.46 16.69 -0.09
N SER A 146 0.05 15.45 -0.01
CA SER A 146 0.30 14.78 1.27
C SER A 146 1.47 15.42 2.03
N PHE A 147 2.43 16.01 1.31
CA PHE A 147 3.63 16.64 1.88
C PHE A 147 3.66 18.18 1.77
N SER A 148 2.81 18.77 0.93
CA SER A 148 2.76 20.21 0.67
C SER A 148 1.35 20.76 0.82
N ASN A 149 1.24 22.02 1.29
CA ASN A 149 -0.03 22.77 1.29
C ASN A 149 -0.19 23.62 0.02
N LYS A 150 0.80 23.64 -0.88
CA LYS A 150 0.68 24.39 -2.14
C LYS A 150 -0.32 23.68 -3.07
N PRO A 151 -1.29 24.40 -3.66
CA PRO A 151 -2.15 23.84 -4.68
C PRO A 151 -1.34 23.29 -5.86
N ILE A 152 -1.84 22.22 -6.49
CA ILE A 152 -1.22 21.59 -7.65
C ILE A 152 -2.22 21.52 -8.78
N ASN A 153 -1.77 21.77 -10.00
CA ASN A 153 -2.60 21.59 -11.19
C ASN A 153 -2.46 20.15 -11.69
N VAL A 154 -3.59 19.47 -11.82
CA VAL A 154 -3.69 18.22 -12.59
C VAL A 154 -3.88 18.64 -14.04
N HIS A 155 -2.83 18.47 -14.83
CA HIS A 155 -2.81 18.88 -16.24
C HIS A 155 -2.64 17.67 -17.17
N LEU A 156 -3.44 17.61 -18.22
CA LEU A 156 -3.44 16.52 -19.19
C LEU A 156 -3.92 16.98 -20.57
N ASP A 157 -3.05 16.89 -21.57
CA ASP A 157 -3.41 17.12 -22.96
C ASP A 157 -4.22 15.94 -23.52
N ILE A 158 -5.43 16.22 -24.00
CA ILE A 158 -6.30 15.23 -24.64
C ILE A 158 -5.99 15.16 -26.15
N ASN A 159 -5.90 16.30 -26.82
CA ASN A 159 -5.47 16.48 -28.22
C ASN A 159 -5.13 17.97 -28.47
N ASP A 160 -4.84 18.35 -29.73
CA ASP A 160 -4.41 19.71 -30.12
C ASP A 160 -5.38 20.84 -29.68
N ASP A 161 -6.66 20.52 -29.49
CA ASP A 161 -7.70 21.51 -29.17
C ASP A 161 -8.25 21.39 -27.74
N TYR A 162 -7.92 20.32 -27.01
CA TYR A 162 -8.51 20.02 -25.70
C TYR A 162 -7.47 19.59 -24.66
N GLU A 163 -7.44 20.32 -23.55
CA GLU A 163 -6.67 19.99 -22.35
C GLU A 163 -7.55 19.91 -21.10
N ILE A 164 -7.11 19.14 -20.12
CA ILE A 164 -7.57 19.21 -18.73
C ILE A 164 -6.54 20.02 -17.97
N ASN A 165 -6.96 21.04 -17.24
CA ASN A 165 -6.11 21.79 -16.34
C ASN A 165 -6.91 22.19 -15.10
N VAL A 166 -6.86 21.33 -14.08
CA VAL A 166 -7.67 21.49 -12.87
C VAL A 166 -6.76 21.75 -11.68
N LYS A 167 -6.94 22.90 -11.04
CA LYS A 167 -6.28 23.22 -9.78
C LYS A 167 -6.88 22.40 -8.64
N LEU A 168 -6.09 21.53 -8.05
CA LEU A 168 -6.42 20.72 -6.89
C LEU A 168 -5.78 21.32 -5.63
N THR A 169 -6.59 21.60 -4.63
CA THR A 169 -6.12 21.97 -3.28
C THR A 169 -6.28 20.80 -2.32
N LYS A 170 -5.62 20.89 -1.16
CA LYS A 170 -5.71 19.90 -0.11
C LYS A 170 -7.12 19.81 0.48
N GLU A 171 -7.77 20.95 0.63
CA GLU A 171 -9.17 21.05 1.09
C GLU A 171 -10.10 20.34 0.11
N LYS A 172 -9.90 20.54 -1.21
CA LYS A 172 -10.72 19.88 -2.21
C LYS A 172 -10.47 18.37 -2.26
N LEU A 173 -9.22 17.93 -2.14
CA LEU A 173 -8.88 16.51 -2.06
C LEU A 173 -9.55 15.85 -0.84
N ASN A 174 -9.47 16.50 0.32
CA ASN A 174 -10.11 16.05 1.56
C ASN A 174 -11.64 15.97 1.39
N GLU A 175 -12.27 16.98 0.80
CA GLU A 175 -13.72 16.98 0.50
C GLU A 175 -14.10 15.75 -0.35
N LEU A 176 -13.37 15.50 -1.45
CA LEU A 176 -13.62 14.39 -2.37
C LEU A 176 -13.41 13.01 -1.71
N CYS A 177 -12.50 12.91 -0.75
CA CYS A 177 -12.19 11.65 -0.06
C CYS A 177 -12.92 11.49 1.28
N SER A 178 -13.62 12.51 1.75
CA SER A 178 -14.18 12.59 3.11
C SER A 178 -15.06 11.39 3.47
N ASP A 179 -15.91 10.95 2.54
CA ASP A 179 -16.77 9.78 2.73
C ASP A 179 -16.00 8.47 2.83
N LEU A 180 -14.95 8.29 2.02
CA LEU A 180 -14.10 7.11 2.06
C LEU A 180 -13.32 7.06 3.37
N ILE A 181 -12.77 8.20 3.80
CA ILE A 181 -12.04 8.33 5.07
C ILE A 181 -13.01 8.11 6.25
N ARG A 182 -14.24 8.62 6.19
CA ARG A 182 -15.25 8.35 7.23
C ARG A 182 -15.59 6.87 7.30
N LYS A 183 -15.79 6.21 6.16
CA LYS A 183 -16.07 4.76 6.10
C LYS A 183 -14.92 3.94 6.69
N SER A 184 -13.66 4.31 6.44
CA SER A 184 -12.53 3.59 7.01
C SER A 184 -12.45 3.72 8.52
N ILE A 185 -12.74 4.89 9.09
CA ILE A 185 -12.85 5.05 10.56
C ILE A 185 -14.00 4.19 11.13
N ASN A 186 -15.10 4.02 10.41
CA ASN A 186 -16.17 3.13 10.86
C ASN A 186 -15.73 1.66 10.88
N TYR A 187 -14.84 1.23 9.98
CA TYR A 187 -14.26 -0.12 10.05
C TYR A 187 -13.37 -0.29 11.28
N THR A 188 -12.64 0.75 11.68
CA THR A 188 -11.93 0.78 12.97
C THR A 188 -12.87 0.50 14.14
N ASP A 189 -14.02 1.17 14.17
CA ASP A 189 -15.00 0.99 15.25
C ASP A 189 -15.54 -0.42 15.29
N ARG A 190 -15.82 -1.01 14.13
CA ARG A 190 -16.24 -2.41 14.03
C ARG A 190 -15.16 -3.35 14.56
N ALA A 191 -13.90 -3.15 14.19
CA ALA A 191 -12.79 -3.97 14.66
C ALA A 191 -12.62 -3.89 16.19
N LEU A 192 -12.69 -2.68 16.76
CA LEU A 192 -12.64 -2.46 18.20
C LEU A 192 -13.81 -3.15 18.93
N ASN A 193 -15.03 -3.01 18.40
CA ASN A 193 -16.22 -3.63 18.97
C ASN A 193 -16.15 -5.16 18.92
N MET A 194 -15.71 -5.74 17.81
CA MET A 194 -15.50 -7.19 17.67
C MET A 194 -14.46 -7.71 18.67
N ALA A 195 -13.41 -6.92 18.91
CA ALA A 195 -12.38 -7.22 19.91
C ALA A 195 -12.82 -6.94 21.35
N LYS A 196 -14.01 -6.35 21.57
CA LYS A 196 -14.50 -5.86 22.87
C LYS A 196 -13.51 -4.88 23.54
N LEU A 197 -12.88 -4.04 22.74
CA LEU A 197 -11.92 -3.02 23.18
C LEU A 197 -12.46 -1.62 22.91
N SER A 198 -12.06 -0.65 23.74
CA SER A 198 -12.21 0.77 23.44
C SER A 198 -10.91 1.34 22.88
N ALA A 199 -10.98 2.52 22.23
CA ALA A 199 -9.79 3.22 21.74
C ALA A 199 -8.75 3.51 22.85
N ASN A 200 -9.21 3.69 24.09
CA ASN A 200 -8.33 3.89 25.25
C ASN A 200 -7.50 2.64 25.59
N ASN A 201 -8.00 1.45 25.25
CA ASN A 201 -7.30 0.19 25.48
C ASN A 201 -6.23 -0.12 24.42
N ILE A 202 -6.08 0.72 23.40
CA ILE A 202 -5.03 0.58 22.39
C ILE A 202 -3.82 1.39 22.83
N ASP A 203 -2.65 0.77 22.88
CA ASP A 203 -1.40 1.40 23.33
C ASP A 203 -0.67 2.04 22.15
N ASN A 204 -0.70 1.39 20.99
CA ASN A 204 -0.05 1.86 19.77
C ASN A 204 -0.94 1.64 18.54
N VAL A 205 -1.00 2.65 17.68
CA VAL A 205 -1.67 2.62 16.40
C VAL A 205 -0.62 2.73 15.30
N ILE A 206 -0.54 1.69 14.48
CA ILE A 206 0.41 1.59 13.37
C ILE A 206 -0.35 1.86 12.08
N LEU A 207 0.14 2.83 11.31
CA LEU A 207 -0.41 3.21 10.02
C LEU A 207 0.42 2.58 8.91
N VAL A 208 -0.22 1.79 8.05
CA VAL A 208 0.40 0.96 7.00
C VAL A 208 -0.21 1.32 5.64
N GLY A 209 0.60 1.31 4.60
CA GLY A 209 0.21 1.68 3.24
C GLY A 209 0.22 3.19 2.99
N GLY A 210 0.65 3.59 1.79
CA GLY A 210 0.93 5.00 1.45
C GLY A 210 -0.26 5.96 1.58
N SER A 211 -1.50 5.47 1.47
CA SER A 211 -2.70 6.29 1.69
C SER A 211 -2.83 6.80 3.13
N THR A 212 -2.18 6.16 4.12
CA THR A 212 -2.15 6.66 5.51
C THR A 212 -1.30 7.91 5.69
N ARG A 213 -0.54 8.32 4.66
CA ARG A 213 0.20 9.59 4.65
C ARG A 213 -0.72 10.80 4.42
N ILE A 214 -1.98 10.58 4.03
CA ILE A 214 -2.98 11.64 3.87
C ILE A 214 -3.22 12.31 5.24
N PRO A 215 -2.98 13.63 5.38
CA PRO A 215 -3.05 14.30 6.68
C PRO A 215 -4.41 14.23 7.37
N GLU A 216 -5.51 14.22 6.61
CA GLU A 216 -6.84 14.05 7.19
C GLU A 216 -7.04 12.67 7.83
N VAL A 217 -6.48 11.60 7.22
CA VAL A 217 -6.51 10.26 7.80
C VAL A 217 -5.77 10.26 9.13
N GLN A 218 -4.55 10.79 9.15
CA GLN A 218 -3.74 10.89 10.38
C GLN A 218 -4.43 11.73 11.45
N GLN A 219 -5.08 12.83 11.07
CA GLN A 219 -5.81 13.68 11.99
C GLN A 219 -7.00 12.95 12.62
N LYS A 220 -7.85 12.28 11.81
CA LYS A 220 -8.99 11.52 12.36
C LYS A 220 -8.52 10.38 13.26
N MET A 221 -7.44 9.70 12.90
CA MET A 221 -6.83 8.64 13.70
C MET A 221 -6.27 9.20 15.02
N ALA A 222 -5.58 10.34 14.99
CA ALA A 222 -5.08 11.02 16.17
C ALA A 222 -6.22 11.49 17.09
N SER A 223 -7.29 12.06 16.53
CA SER A 223 -8.49 12.44 17.28
C SER A 223 -9.16 11.25 17.96
N LYS A 224 -9.09 10.06 17.34
CA LYS A 224 -9.71 8.84 17.87
C LYS A 224 -8.90 8.15 18.96
N PHE A 225 -7.58 8.04 18.77
CA PHE A 225 -6.72 7.23 19.64
C PHE A 225 -5.77 8.03 20.53
N GLY A 226 -5.53 9.30 20.22
CA GLY A 226 -4.47 10.11 20.81
C GLY A 226 -3.26 10.18 19.90
N LYS A 227 -2.73 11.40 19.68
CA LYS A 227 -1.61 11.65 18.76
C LYS A 227 -0.33 10.92 19.19
N ASP A 228 -0.11 10.80 20.49
CA ASP A 228 1.01 10.09 21.11
C ASP A 228 1.01 8.58 20.83
N LYS A 229 -0.17 8.02 20.54
CA LYS A 229 -0.35 6.60 20.22
C LYS A 229 -0.09 6.27 18.76
N LEU A 230 -0.12 7.24 17.86
CA LEU A 230 0.20 7.03 16.44
C LEU A 230 1.71 6.91 16.25
N LYS A 231 2.14 5.87 15.53
CA LYS A 231 3.54 5.53 15.33
C LYS A 231 3.91 5.61 13.86
N PHE A 232 4.93 6.39 13.55
CA PHE A 232 5.35 6.76 12.18
C PHE A 232 6.79 6.34 11.86
N ASP A 233 7.45 5.67 12.79
CA ASP A 233 8.87 5.35 12.77
C ASP A 233 9.19 4.10 11.95
N ILE A 234 8.19 3.50 11.32
CA ILE A 234 8.35 2.51 10.25
C ILE A 234 7.74 3.08 8.99
N ASN A 235 8.44 2.92 7.86
CA ASN A 235 7.91 3.29 6.56
C ASN A 235 6.64 2.46 6.28
N PRO A 236 5.45 3.08 6.15
CA PRO A 236 4.19 2.37 5.94
C PRO A 236 4.18 1.46 4.71
N ASP A 237 5.00 1.78 3.70
CA ASP A 237 5.08 1.06 2.42
C ASP A 237 6.05 -0.15 2.48
N GLU A 238 6.83 -0.28 3.56
CA GLU A 238 7.81 -1.36 3.75
C GLU A 238 7.46 -2.26 4.96
N ALA A 239 6.57 -1.78 5.84
CA ALA A 239 6.22 -2.43 7.10
C ALA A 239 5.76 -3.89 6.91
N VAL A 240 4.99 -4.16 5.85
CA VAL A 240 4.48 -5.49 5.54
C VAL A 240 5.61 -6.42 5.12
N ALA A 241 6.46 -6.00 4.18
CA ALA A 241 7.59 -6.79 3.70
C ALA A 241 8.59 -7.12 4.84
N TYR A 242 8.87 -6.14 5.72
CA TYR A 242 9.70 -6.36 6.90
C TYR A 242 9.14 -7.43 7.83
N GLY A 243 7.82 -7.37 8.08
CA GLY A 243 7.14 -8.34 8.93
C GLY A 243 7.23 -9.76 8.37
N ALA A 244 7.00 -9.88 7.06
CA ALA A 244 7.12 -11.15 6.37
C ALA A 244 8.56 -11.71 6.44
N ALA A 245 9.58 -10.87 6.28
CA ALA A 245 10.99 -11.30 6.36
C ALA A 245 11.36 -11.81 7.76
N ILE A 246 10.92 -11.13 8.83
CA ILE A 246 11.13 -11.56 10.22
C ILE A 246 10.50 -12.93 10.47
N VAL A 247 9.24 -13.12 10.06
CA VAL A 247 8.54 -14.40 10.21
C VAL A 247 9.25 -15.51 9.42
N ALA A 248 9.65 -15.23 8.19
CA ALA A 248 10.32 -16.21 7.35
C ALA A 248 11.65 -16.68 7.95
N ASN A 249 12.39 -15.78 8.61
CA ASN A 249 13.61 -16.11 9.35
C ASN A 249 13.33 -16.87 10.65
N ALA A 250 12.22 -16.58 11.34
CA ALA A 250 11.86 -17.22 12.62
C ALA A 250 11.35 -18.66 12.48
N ILE A 251 10.77 -19.03 11.33
CA ILE A 251 10.28 -20.41 11.04
C ILE A 251 11.45 -21.39 10.75
N GLU A 252 12.70 -20.96 10.97
CA GLU A 252 13.90 -21.80 10.86
C GLU A 252 14.14 -22.72 12.08
N VAL A 253 13.22 -22.75 13.06
CA VAL A 253 13.27 -23.66 14.23
C VAL A 253 12.43 -24.91 14.01
#